data_AF-A0A7K9CNG9-F1
#
_entry.id   AF-A0A7K9CNG9-F1
#
_cell.length_a   1.000
_cell.length_b   1.000
_cell.length_c   1.000
_cell.angle_alpha   90.00
_cell.angle_beta   90.00
_cell.angle_gamma   90.00
#
_symmetry.space_group_name_H-M   'P 1'
#
loop_
_entity.id
_entity.type
_entity.pdbx_description
1 polymer ?
#
loop_
_entity_poly.entity_id
_entity_poly.type
_entity_poly.pdbx_seq_one_letter_code
_entity_poly.pdbx_strand_id
1 'polypeptide(L)'
;VIMEKGLSSVEVLPSKSSQVTAVKVVVQEPETKQTQRGKRVGFVLVHAGAGYHSESKAKEYKHVCKKACQKAIEKLQAGALATDAVTAALIELEDSPFTNAGLGSNLNLLGEIECDASIMDGKSLNFGAVGALSGIKNPVSVANRLLCEGQKGKLSAGRIPPCFLVGEGAYRWAVDHGIPACPPGIMATRFSLAAFKRNKRKLELAEKVETDLIQLKKRRQLHEKENDSGTLDTVGAVVVDQEGNVAAAVSSGGLALKHPGRVGQAALYGCGCWAENTGARTPYSTAVSTSGIYYFYKYFQKLL
;
A
#
# COMPACT_ATOMS: atom_id res chain seq x y z
N VAL A 1 -54.35 -72.86 31.76
CA VAL A 1 -53.81 -74.02 31.00
C VAL A 1 -52.37 -74.23 31.47
N ILE A 2 -52.13 -75.31 32.23
CA ILE A 2 -50.94 -76.20 32.21
C ILE A 2 -49.57 -75.49 32.25
N MET A 3 -48.82 -75.47 33.37
CA MET A 3 -47.82 -76.50 33.81
C MET A 3 -46.69 -76.72 32.76
N GLU A 4 -45.40 -76.92 33.08
CA GLU A 4 -44.77 -77.53 34.27
C GLU A 4 -43.24 -77.25 34.41
N LYS A 5 -42.66 -77.77 35.50
CA LYS A 5 -41.26 -78.09 35.93
C LYS A 5 -40.17 -78.29 34.84
N GLY A 6 -38.85 -78.33 35.14
CA GLY A 6 -38.07 -78.23 36.40
C GLY A 6 -36.66 -78.87 36.28
N LEU A 7 -35.93 -79.01 37.40
CA LEU A 7 -34.72 -79.84 37.68
C LEU A 7 -33.48 -79.67 36.75
N SER A 8 -32.27 -79.25 37.18
CA SER A 8 -31.30 -79.71 38.20
C SER A 8 -30.26 -80.74 37.73
N SER A 9 -29.01 -80.55 38.22
CA SER A 9 -27.86 -81.51 38.27
C SER A 9 -26.96 -81.54 36.99
N VAL A 10 -25.63 -81.80 37.00
CA VAL A 10 -24.67 -82.15 38.09
C VAL A 10 -23.16 -81.96 37.67
N GLU A 11 -22.23 -81.81 38.64
CA GLU A 11 -20.74 -82.09 38.61
C GLU A 11 -19.78 -81.29 37.64
N VAL A 12 -18.47 -81.10 37.88
CA VAL A 12 -17.53 -81.40 39.00
C VAL A 12 -16.37 -80.36 39.12
N LEU A 13 -15.70 -80.37 40.28
CA LEU A 13 -14.49 -79.65 40.77
C LEU A 13 -13.19 -79.80 39.91
N PRO A 14 -12.00 -79.28 40.31
CA PRO A 14 -11.62 -77.92 40.77
C PRO A 14 -10.29 -77.42 40.12
N SER A 15 -9.81 -76.19 40.41
CA SER A 15 -8.39 -75.91 40.71
C SER A 15 -8.09 -74.43 41.00
N LYS A 16 -7.00 -74.18 41.74
CA LYS A 16 -6.49 -72.84 42.10
C LYS A 16 -5.54 -72.30 41.02
N SER A 17 -5.63 -71.02 40.69
CA SER A 17 -4.59 -70.25 40.00
C SER A 17 -4.78 -68.77 40.37
N SER A 18 -4.02 -68.23 41.32
CA SER A 18 -2.72 -67.57 41.11
C SER A 18 -2.85 -66.23 40.39
N GLN A 19 -2.84 -65.15 41.18
CA GLN A 19 -2.80 -63.78 40.66
C GLN A 19 -1.48 -63.55 39.92
N VAL A 20 -1.56 -63.09 38.66
CA VAL A 20 -0.41 -62.56 37.93
C VAL A 20 -0.63 -61.07 37.68
N THR A 21 0.20 -60.25 38.30
CA THR A 21 0.08 -58.79 38.27
C THR A 21 0.53 -58.26 36.90
N ALA A 22 -0.40 -57.72 36.11
CA ALA A 22 -0.07 -57.07 34.84
C ALA A 22 0.63 -55.72 35.10
N VAL A 23 1.94 -55.66 34.82
CA VAL A 23 2.72 -54.41 34.90
C VAL A 23 2.31 -53.48 33.77
N LYS A 24 1.66 -52.36 34.11
CA LYS A 24 1.23 -51.35 33.15
C LYS A 24 2.42 -50.47 32.76
N VAL A 25 3.08 -50.81 31.63
CA VAL A 25 4.14 -49.97 31.05
C VAL A 25 3.54 -48.67 30.55
N VAL A 26 3.81 -47.58 31.27
CA VAL A 26 3.47 -46.22 30.82
C VAL A 26 4.59 -45.75 29.91
N VAL A 27 4.31 -45.71 28.60
CA VAL A 27 5.17 -45.02 27.64
C VAL A 27 4.97 -43.52 27.86
N GLN A 28 5.98 -42.84 28.41
CA GLN A 28 6.02 -41.38 28.38
C GLN A 28 6.30 -40.94 26.94
N GLU A 29 5.34 -40.27 26.31
CA GLU A 29 5.61 -39.52 25.10
C GLU A 29 6.63 -38.41 25.43
N PRO A 30 7.63 -38.18 24.57
CA PRO A 30 8.60 -37.12 24.80
C PRO A 30 7.90 -35.77 24.65
N GLU A 31 7.87 -34.98 25.73
CA GLU A 31 7.43 -33.58 25.68
C GLU A 31 8.18 -32.87 24.54
N THR A 32 7.45 -32.53 23.48
CA THR A 32 8.00 -31.73 22.40
C THR A 32 8.22 -30.33 22.94
N LYS A 33 9.47 -30.06 23.35
CA LYS A 33 9.94 -28.72 23.69
C LYS A 33 9.62 -27.81 22.51
N GLN A 34 8.51 -27.08 22.60
CA GLN A 34 8.23 -25.96 21.73
C GLN A 34 9.29 -24.90 22.03
N THR A 35 10.42 -24.99 21.32
CA THR A 35 11.38 -23.90 21.21
C THR A 35 10.56 -22.68 20.81
N GLN A 36 10.47 -21.69 21.70
CA GLN A 36 9.79 -20.44 21.40
C GLN A 36 10.56 -19.76 20.26
N ARG A 37 10.16 -20.06 19.01
CA ARG A 37 10.46 -19.20 17.86
C ARG A 37 9.86 -17.85 18.24
N GLY A 38 10.72 -16.91 18.64
CA GLY A 38 10.30 -15.56 19.01
C GLY A 38 9.35 -15.03 17.95
N LYS A 39 8.24 -14.42 18.38
CA LYS A 39 7.15 -13.97 17.50
C LYS A 39 7.75 -13.37 16.23
N ARG A 40 7.49 -14.01 15.09
CA ARG A 40 7.97 -13.54 13.79
C ARG A 40 7.26 -12.24 13.47
N VAL A 41 7.87 -11.12 13.83
CA VAL A 41 7.40 -9.80 13.43
C VAL A 41 7.51 -9.74 11.91
N GLY A 42 6.44 -9.30 11.25
CA GLY A 42 6.46 -9.08 9.80
C GLY A 42 7.46 -7.99 9.40
N PHE A 43 7.67 -7.82 8.10
CA PHE A 43 8.67 -6.92 7.55
C PHE A 43 8.01 -5.79 6.74
N VAL A 44 8.61 -4.61 6.78
CA VAL A 44 8.20 -3.43 6.00
C VAL A 44 9.42 -2.78 5.35
N LEU A 45 9.23 -2.33 4.11
CA LEU A 45 10.15 -1.46 3.39
C LEU A 45 9.36 -0.25 2.88
N VAL A 46 9.96 0.94 2.98
CA VAL A 46 9.36 2.22 2.54
C VAL A 46 10.32 3.01 1.66
N HIS A 47 9.80 3.88 0.81
CA HIS A 47 10.56 4.89 0.08
C HIS A 47 9.89 6.27 0.17
N ALA A 48 10.72 7.32 0.18
CA ALA A 48 10.30 8.73 0.12
C ALA A 48 10.62 9.36 -1.24
N GLY A 49 10.64 8.54 -2.30
CA GLY A 49 10.96 8.92 -3.67
C GLY A 49 12.36 8.55 -4.13
N ALA A 50 12.55 8.57 -5.44
CA ALA A 50 13.84 8.50 -6.11
C ALA A 50 14.06 9.79 -6.91
N GLY A 51 15.27 10.33 -6.87
CA GLY A 51 15.59 11.68 -7.31
C GLY A 51 16.62 12.33 -6.38
N TYR A 52 16.81 13.64 -6.48
CA TYR A 52 17.86 14.32 -5.74
C TYR A 52 17.47 14.65 -4.29
N HIS A 53 18.09 13.93 -3.35
CA HIS A 53 17.99 14.21 -1.92
C HIS A 53 19.18 15.09 -1.47
N SER A 54 18.96 16.41 -1.39
CA SER A 54 19.95 17.34 -0.82
C SER A 54 20.40 16.92 0.59
N GLU A 55 21.71 16.91 0.86
CA GLU A 55 22.26 16.45 2.16
C GLU A 55 21.64 17.17 3.37
N SER A 56 21.35 18.47 3.24
CA SER A 56 20.70 19.29 4.27
C SER A 56 19.30 18.79 4.68
N LYS A 57 18.60 18.06 3.80
CA LYS A 57 17.29 17.44 4.06
C LYS A 57 17.36 15.93 4.28
N ALA A 58 18.51 15.29 4.09
CA ALA A 58 18.64 13.83 4.17
C ALA A 58 18.27 13.28 5.56
N LYS A 59 18.42 14.08 6.63
CA LYS A 59 17.96 13.73 7.98
C LYS A 59 16.43 13.63 8.08
N GLU A 60 15.71 14.59 7.50
CA GLU A 60 14.23 14.62 7.50
C GLU A 60 13.64 13.46 6.72
N TYR A 61 14.17 13.17 5.52
CA TYR A 61 13.74 12.01 4.72
C TYR A 61 13.99 10.68 5.44
N LYS A 62 15.14 10.52 6.10
CA LYS A 62 15.43 9.33 6.92
C LYS A 62 14.51 9.24 8.14
N HIS A 63 14.14 10.37 8.74
CA HIS A 63 13.26 10.43 9.91
C HIS A 63 11.81 10.03 9.55
N VAL A 64 11.26 10.53 8.44
CA VAL A 64 9.91 10.12 7.99
C VAL A 64 9.87 8.65 7.60
N CYS A 65 10.87 8.14 6.85
CA CYS A 65 10.96 6.71 6.54
C CYS A 65 11.03 5.85 7.80
N LYS A 66 11.80 6.27 8.82
CA LYS A 66 11.86 5.57 10.11
C LYS A 66 10.49 5.52 10.79
N LYS A 67 9.76 6.65 10.86
CA LYS A 67 8.41 6.71 11.43
C LYS A 67 7.42 5.82 10.68
N ALA A 68 7.42 5.88 9.35
CA ALA A 68 6.57 5.06 8.50
C ALA A 68 6.79 3.56 8.73
N CYS A 69 8.05 3.11 8.80
CA CYS A 69 8.38 1.74 9.19
C CYS A 69 7.88 1.41 10.61
N GLN A 70 8.07 2.31 11.59
CA GLN A 70 7.59 2.10 12.95
C GLN A 70 6.07 1.91 13.00
N LYS A 71 5.28 2.70 12.26
CA LYS A 71 3.82 2.56 12.21
C LYS A 71 3.32 1.27 11.54
N ALA A 72 3.97 0.83 10.47
CA ALA A 72 3.67 -0.49 9.91
C ALA A 72 4.00 -1.63 10.90
N ILE A 73 5.15 -1.57 11.58
CA ILE A 73 5.51 -2.57 12.58
C ILE A 73 4.56 -2.56 13.78
N GLU A 74 4.14 -1.39 14.29
CA GLU A 74 3.10 -1.27 15.33
C GLU A 74 1.80 -2.00 14.92
N LYS A 75 1.35 -1.82 13.67
CA LYS A 75 0.17 -2.51 13.11
C LYS A 75 0.37 -4.03 13.03
N LEU A 76 1.50 -4.50 12.51
CA LEU A 76 1.80 -5.93 12.40
C LEU A 76 1.93 -6.61 13.77
N GLN A 77 2.53 -5.93 14.76
CA GLN A 77 2.63 -6.41 16.14
C GLN A 77 1.26 -6.50 16.84
N ALA A 78 0.33 -5.62 16.48
CA ALA A 78 -1.07 -5.67 16.92
C ALA A 78 -1.93 -6.72 16.17
N GLY A 79 -1.37 -7.44 15.19
CA GLY A 79 -2.10 -8.44 14.40
C GLY A 79 -3.04 -7.85 13.35
N ALA A 80 -2.83 -6.61 12.92
CA ALA A 80 -3.59 -6.00 11.83
C ALA A 80 -3.21 -6.58 10.46
N LEU A 81 -4.05 -6.33 9.45
CA LEU A 81 -3.82 -6.82 8.09
C LEU A 81 -2.59 -6.15 7.45
N ALA A 82 -1.96 -6.83 6.47
CA ALA A 82 -0.87 -6.26 5.70
C ALA A 82 -1.27 -4.94 4.99
N THR A 83 -2.52 -4.84 4.53
CA THR A 83 -3.13 -3.61 3.96
C THR A 83 -3.22 -2.47 4.99
N ASP A 84 -3.61 -2.75 6.23
CA ASP A 84 -3.67 -1.74 7.30
C ASP A 84 -2.26 -1.26 7.70
N ALA A 85 -1.29 -2.18 7.73
CA ALA A 85 0.11 -1.87 8.03
C ALA A 85 0.76 -1.02 6.93
N VAL A 86 0.56 -1.34 5.65
CA VAL A 86 1.10 -0.55 4.54
C VAL A 86 0.39 0.81 4.46
N THR A 87 -0.93 0.87 4.69
CA THR A 87 -1.70 2.13 4.79
C THR A 87 -1.15 3.02 5.91
N ALA A 88 -0.84 2.47 7.09
CA ALA A 88 -0.28 3.23 8.21
C ALA A 88 1.12 3.81 7.90
N ALA A 89 1.97 3.09 7.17
CA ALA A 89 3.24 3.64 6.68
C ALA A 89 3.03 4.78 5.68
N LEU A 90 2.09 4.64 4.74
CA LEU A 90 1.79 5.67 3.75
C LEU A 90 1.19 6.93 4.39
N ILE A 91 0.35 6.82 5.43
CA ILE A 91 -0.19 7.98 6.15
C ILE A 91 0.93 8.82 6.78
N GLU A 92 1.93 8.21 7.43
CA GLU A 92 3.09 8.95 7.97
C GLU A 92 3.94 9.61 6.87
N LEU A 93 3.99 9.01 5.67
CA LEU A 93 4.65 9.61 4.51
C LEU A 93 3.82 10.78 3.95
N GLU A 94 2.50 10.63 3.80
CA GLU A 94 1.58 11.68 3.30
C GLU A 94 1.39 12.86 4.27
N ASP A 95 1.58 12.64 5.57
CA ASP A 95 1.50 13.68 6.59
C ASP A 95 2.77 14.55 6.67
N SER A 96 3.85 14.14 6.00
CA SER A 96 5.14 14.83 6.04
C SER A 96 5.20 16.01 5.06
N PRO A 97 5.50 17.24 5.50
CA PRO A 97 5.58 18.41 4.61
C PRO A 97 6.79 18.41 3.67
N PHE A 98 7.59 17.33 3.67
CA PHE A 98 8.81 17.18 2.87
C PHE A 98 8.63 16.26 1.66
N THR A 99 7.56 15.48 1.61
CA THR A 99 7.24 14.51 0.55
C THR A 99 6.26 15.10 -0.46
N ASN A 100 6.29 14.61 -1.69
CA ASN A 100 5.30 14.95 -2.72
C ASN A 100 4.13 13.95 -2.71
N ALA A 101 3.40 13.88 -1.61
CA ALA A 101 2.18 13.06 -1.46
C ALA A 101 1.36 13.60 -0.28
N GLY A 102 0.03 13.63 -0.41
CA GLY A 102 -0.84 14.21 0.62
C GLY A 102 -0.50 15.68 0.91
N LEU A 103 -0.11 15.98 2.15
CA LEU A 103 0.28 17.31 2.60
C LEU A 103 1.67 17.69 2.06
N GLY A 104 1.79 18.87 1.47
CA GLY A 104 3.04 19.33 0.84
C GLY A 104 3.24 18.88 -0.61
N SER A 105 2.28 18.14 -1.19
CA SER A 105 2.23 17.79 -2.61
C SER A 105 2.49 18.98 -3.55
N ASN A 106 3.03 18.66 -4.72
CA ASN A 106 3.20 19.58 -5.83
C ASN A 106 1.85 20.17 -6.28
N LEU A 107 1.89 21.42 -6.73
CA LEU A 107 0.73 22.14 -7.26
C LEU A 107 0.66 21.98 -8.79
N ASN A 108 -0.55 21.82 -9.31
CA ASN A 108 -0.87 21.83 -10.74
C ASN A 108 -0.76 23.25 -11.35
N LEU A 109 -1.03 23.44 -12.65
CA LEU A 109 -0.95 24.75 -13.32
C LEU A 109 -1.84 25.85 -12.69
N LEU A 110 -2.96 25.48 -12.08
CA LEU A 110 -3.89 26.40 -11.41
C LEU A 110 -3.43 26.78 -10.00
N GLY A 111 -2.46 26.07 -9.44
CA GLY A 111 -2.00 26.27 -8.06
C GLY A 111 -2.73 25.36 -7.04
N GLU A 112 -3.36 24.29 -7.50
CA GLU A 112 -4.16 23.38 -6.69
C GLU A 112 -3.41 22.05 -6.47
N ILE A 113 -3.77 21.32 -5.41
CA ILE A 113 -3.22 20.00 -5.10
C ILE A 113 -4.20 18.92 -5.58
N GLU A 114 -3.70 18.01 -6.38
CA GLU A 114 -4.41 16.82 -6.89
C GLU A 114 -3.50 15.61 -6.69
N CYS A 115 -3.92 14.62 -5.91
CA CYS A 115 -3.11 13.46 -5.58
C CYS A 115 -3.57 12.18 -6.28
N ASP A 116 -2.60 11.30 -6.51
CA ASP A 116 -2.75 9.98 -7.09
C ASP A 116 -2.23 8.94 -6.08
N ALA A 117 -3.03 7.93 -5.74
CA ALA A 117 -2.62 6.88 -4.80
C ALA A 117 -3.30 5.54 -5.10
N SER A 118 -2.63 4.44 -4.76
CA SER A 118 -3.19 3.09 -4.88
C SER A 118 -2.60 2.12 -3.86
N ILE A 119 -3.32 1.01 -3.67
CA ILE A 119 -2.98 -0.08 -2.76
C ILE A 119 -3.49 -1.41 -3.35
N MET A 120 -2.74 -2.47 -3.11
CA MET A 120 -3.08 -3.84 -3.52
C MET A 120 -2.83 -4.82 -2.38
N ASP A 121 -3.75 -5.77 -2.21
CA ASP A 121 -3.64 -6.92 -1.31
C ASP A 121 -3.21 -8.16 -2.08
N GLY A 122 -2.10 -8.78 -1.72
CA GLY A 122 -1.60 -9.99 -2.36
C GLY A 122 -2.43 -11.24 -2.08
N LYS A 123 -3.24 -11.26 -1.02
CA LYS A 123 -4.06 -12.43 -0.66
C LYS A 123 -5.33 -12.54 -1.49
N SER A 124 -6.08 -11.43 -1.62
CA SER A 124 -7.32 -11.36 -2.40
C SER A 124 -7.12 -10.89 -3.86
N LEU A 125 -5.95 -10.31 -4.18
CA LEU A 125 -5.68 -9.57 -5.41
C LEU A 125 -6.58 -8.34 -5.62
N ASN A 126 -7.34 -7.91 -4.59
CA ASN A 126 -8.11 -6.69 -4.67
C ASN A 126 -7.19 -5.47 -4.69
N PHE A 127 -7.66 -4.47 -5.43
CA PHE A 127 -6.98 -3.21 -5.67
C PHE A 127 -7.92 -2.05 -5.34
N GLY A 128 -7.36 -0.96 -4.83
CA GLY A 128 -8.06 0.30 -4.63
C GLY A 128 -7.18 1.46 -5.04
N ALA A 129 -7.75 2.46 -5.72
CA ALA A 129 -7.01 3.62 -6.20
C ALA A 129 -7.86 4.90 -6.27
N VAL A 130 -7.17 6.03 -6.16
CA VAL A 130 -7.71 7.37 -6.43
C VAL A 130 -6.75 8.15 -7.31
N GLY A 131 -7.29 8.95 -8.24
CA GLY A 131 -6.50 9.77 -9.16
C GLY A 131 -7.04 11.19 -9.28
N ALA A 132 -6.14 12.16 -9.42
CA ALA A 132 -6.45 13.58 -9.37
C ALA A 132 -7.36 14.00 -8.17
N LEU A 133 -7.20 13.34 -7.02
CA LEU A 133 -8.00 13.58 -5.83
C LEU A 133 -7.52 14.84 -5.11
N SER A 134 -8.38 15.85 -5.00
CA SER A 134 -8.18 17.03 -4.17
C SER A 134 -9.00 16.95 -2.88
N GLY A 135 -8.73 17.83 -1.91
CA GLY A 135 -9.58 18.00 -0.73
C GLY A 135 -9.58 16.88 0.31
N ILE A 136 -8.72 15.86 0.18
CA ILE A 136 -8.53 14.80 1.18
C ILE A 136 -7.06 14.76 1.60
N LYS A 137 -6.79 14.77 2.92
CA LYS A 137 -5.43 14.82 3.47
C LYS A 137 -4.59 13.59 3.10
N ASN A 138 -5.20 12.40 3.19
CA ASN A 138 -4.51 11.12 3.05
C ASN A 138 -5.12 10.26 1.92
N PRO A 139 -4.75 10.50 0.64
CA PRO A 139 -5.23 9.75 -0.52
C PRO A 139 -5.18 8.22 -0.37
N VAL A 140 -4.12 7.67 0.25
CA VAL A 140 -4.01 6.23 0.51
C VAL A 140 -5.18 5.67 1.33
N SER A 141 -5.77 6.48 2.21
CA SER A 141 -6.90 6.04 3.05
C SER A 141 -8.16 5.82 2.23
N VAL A 142 -8.36 6.62 1.16
CA VAL A 142 -9.47 6.43 0.21
C VAL A 142 -9.22 5.20 -0.65
N ALA A 143 -7.99 5.02 -1.13
CA ALA A 143 -7.58 3.83 -1.88
C ALA A 143 -7.78 2.54 -1.05
N ASN A 144 -7.33 2.51 0.22
CA ASN A 144 -7.54 1.36 1.12
C ASN A 144 -9.04 1.13 1.38
N ARG A 145 -9.82 2.21 1.56
CA ARG A 145 -11.26 2.07 1.75
C ARG A 145 -11.96 1.49 0.52
N LEU A 146 -11.58 1.87 -0.70
CA LEU A 146 -12.09 1.26 -1.94
C LEU A 146 -11.76 -0.23 -2.01
N LEU A 147 -10.53 -0.63 -1.67
CA LEU A 147 -10.12 -2.04 -1.58
C LEU A 147 -10.99 -2.81 -0.58
N CYS A 148 -11.22 -2.27 0.62
CA CYS A 148 -12.05 -2.88 1.65
C CYS A 148 -13.53 -2.99 1.24
N GLU A 149 -14.13 -1.97 0.62
CA GLU A 149 -15.51 -2.07 0.09
C GLU A 149 -15.58 -3.12 -1.04
N GLY A 150 -14.54 -3.22 -1.88
CA GLY A 150 -14.38 -4.29 -2.88
C GLY A 150 -14.37 -5.70 -2.28
N GLN A 151 -13.76 -5.88 -1.09
CA GLN A 151 -13.72 -7.17 -0.39
C GLN A 151 -15.06 -7.59 0.21
N LYS A 152 -16.00 -6.66 0.43
CA LYS A 152 -17.36 -6.99 0.91
C LYS A 152 -18.25 -7.64 -0.16
N GLY A 153 -17.77 -7.70 -1.41
CA GLY A 153 -18.47 -8.35 -2.52
C GLY A 153 -19.31 -7.38 -3.35
N LYS A 154 -20.41 -7.87 -3.93
CA LYS A 154 -21.23 -7.09 -4.87
C LYS A 154 -22.12 -6.07 -4.15
N LEU A 155 -22.26 -4.89 -4.75
CA LEU A 155 -23.23 -3.87 -4.37
C LEU A 155 -24.66 -4.30 -4.75
N SER A 156 -25.64 -3.47 -4.36
CA SER A 156 -27.03 -3.58 -4.79
C SER A 156 -27.17 -3.75 -6.31
N ALA A 157 -28.14 -4.59 -6.71
CA ALA A 157 -28.34 -5.08 -8.09
C ALA A 157 -27.13 -5.85 -8.68
N GLY A 158 -26.27 -6.43 -7.85
CA GLY A 158 -25.16 -7.28 -8.30
C GLY A 158 -23.99 -6.51 -8.93
N ARG A 159 -23.97 -5.18 -8.80
CA ARG A 159 -22.93 -4.31 -9.36
C ARG A 159 -21.59 -4.54 -8.66
N ILE A 160 -20.50 -4.40 -9.40
CA ILE A 160 -19.14 -4.50 -8.85
C ILE A 160 -18.79 -3.15 -8.19
N PRO A 161 -18.24 -3.11 -6.95
CA PRO A 161 -17.73 -1.88 -6.35
C PRO A 161 -16.62 -1.26 -7.21
N PRO A 162 -16.47 0.08 -7.22
CA PRO A 162 -15.37 0.73 -7.93
C PRO A 162 -14.04 0.40 -7.25
N CYS A 163 -13.05 -0.05 -8.02
CA CYS A 163 -11.67 -0.19 -7.56
C CYS A 163 -10.82 1.07 -7.85
N PHE A 164 -11.31 1.99 -8.68
CA PHE A 164 -10.64 3.23 -9.03
C PHE A 164 -11.67 4.36 -9.21
N LEU A 165 -11.46 5.49 -8.53
CA LEU A 165 -12.26 6.72 -8.67
C LEU A 165 -11.34 7.92 -8.90
N VAL A 166 -11.86 8.98 -9.52
CA VAL A 166 -11.07 10.20 -9.80
C VAL A 166 -11.80 11.50 -9.43
N GLY A 167 -11.01 12.55 -9.15
CA GLY A 167 -11.48 13.92 -8.97
C GLY A 167 -12.62 14.08 -7.96
N GLU A 168 -13.59 14.92 -8.30
CA GLU A 168 -14.78 15.22 -7.47
C GLU A 168 -15.58 13.97 -7.10
N GLY A 169 -15.62 12.96 -7.97
CA GLY A 169 -16.30 11.68 -7.68
C GLY A 169 -15.62 10.89 -6.57
N ALA A 170 -14.28 10.87 -6.56
CA ALA A 170 -13.49 10.28 -5.48
C ALA A 170 -13.61 11.08 -4.17
N TYR A 171 -13.62 12.41 -4.25
CA TYR A 171 -13.79 13.29 -3.10
C TYR A 171 -15.13 13.06 -2.39
N ARG A 172 -16.25 13.12 -3.12
CA ARG A 172 -17.58 12.87 -2.55
C ARG A 172 -17.68 11.48 -1.94
N TRP A 173 -17.23 10.46 -2.67
CA TRP A 173 -17.23 9.09 -2.18
C TRP A 173 -16.44 8.94 -0.87
N ALA A 174 -15.27 9.58 -0.76
CA ALA A 174 -14.48 9.57 0.46
C ALA A 174 -15.25 10.19 1.65
N VAL A 175 -15.87 11.36 1.44
CA VAL A 175 -16.67 12.05 2.47
C VAL A 175 -17.89 11.22 2.89
N ASP A 176 -18.63 10.67 1.93
CA ASP A 176 -19.78 9.77 2.17
C ASP A 176 -19.39 8.51 2.96
N HIS A 177 -18.13 8.07 2.83
CA HIS A 177 -17.58 6.93 3.57
C HIS A 177 -16.91 7.34 4.90
N GLY A 178 -17.04 8.60 5.32
CA GLY A 178 -16.57 9.11 6.61
C GLY A 178 -15.09 9.50 6.65
N ILE A 179 -14.44 9.68 5.50
CA ILE A 179 -13.06 10.18 5.42
C ILE A 179 -13.11 11.71 5.47
N PRO A 180 -12.44 12.39 6.44
CA PRO A 180 -12.56 13.84 6.59
C PRO A 180 -12.03 14.63 5.39
N ALA A 181 -12.82 15.62 4.96
CA ALA A 181 -12.38 16.65 4.03
C ALA A 181 -11.27 17.52 4.65
N CYS A 182 -10.31 17.94 3.83
CA CYS A 182 -9.17 18.76 4.20
C CYS A 182 -9.13 20.05 3.36
N PRO A 183 -9.28 21.25 3.97
CA PRO A 183 -9.18 22.51 3.24
C PRO A 183 -7.83 22.68 2.50
N PRO A 184 -7.81 23.25 1.28
CA PRO A 184 -6.57 23.42 0.50
C PRO A 184 -5.45 24.16 1.23
N GLY A 185 -5.80 25.14 2.09
CA GLY A 185 -4.85 25.90 2.91
C GLY A 185 -4.12 25.09 3.99
N ILE A 186 -4.57 23.87 4.30
CA ILE A 186 -3.88 22.92 5.19
C ILE A 186 -2.95 22.00 4.39
N MET A 187 -3.38 21.57 3.20
CA MET A 187 -2.57 20.70 2.34
C MET A 187 -1.37 21.43 1.71
N ALA A 188 -1.53 22.70 1.34
CA ALA A 188 -0.48 23.49 0.72
C ALA A 188 0.51 24.07 1.75
N THR A 189 1.77 23.66 1.69
CA THR A 189 2.80 24.16 2.61
C THR A 189 3.44 25.44 2.08
N ARG A 190 4.07 26.22 2.97
CA ARG A 190 4.90 27.38 2.56
C ARG A 190 5.99 26.98 1.55
N PHE A 191 6.48 25.73 1.61
CA PHE A 191 7.49 25.20 0.69
C PHE A 191 6.91 24.86 -0.69
N SER A 192 5.77 24.15 -0.76
CA SER A 192 5.16 23.81 -2.06
C SER A 192 4.61 25.05 -2.77
N LEU A 193 4.03 26.00 -2.03
CA LEU A 193 3.63 27.32 -2.57
C LEU A 193 4.82 28.14 -3.11
N ALA A 194 5.98 28.09 -2.46
CA ALA A 194 7.19 28.76 -2.94
C ALA A 194 7.80 28.07 -4.16
N ALA A 195 7.75 26.74 -4.22
CA ALA A 195 8.15 25.95 -5.38
C ALA A 195 7.24 26.24 -6.59
N PHE A 196 5.93 26.25 -6.40
CA PHE A 196 4.95 26.62 -7.43
C PHE A 196 5.23 28.01 -8.02
N LYS A 197 5.37 29.04 -7.18
CA LYS A 197 5.69 30.42 -7.63
C LYS A 197 7.01 30.50 -8.40
N ARG A 198 8.02 29.71 -8.02
CA ARG A 198 9.31 29.64 -8.72
C ARG A 198 9.17 28.97 -10.08
N ASN A 199 8.50 27.83 -10.14
CA ASN A 199 8.34 27.05 -11.36
C ASN A 199 7.45 27.79 -12.36
N LYS A 200 6.37 28.44 -11.90
CA LYS A 200 5.49 29.23 -12.76
C LYS A 200 6.21 30.41 -13.41
N ARG A 201 7.05 31.14 -12.67
CA ARG A 201 7.93 32.18 -13.23
C ARG A 201 8.95 31.64 -14.24
N LYS A 202 9.47 30.42 -14.04
CA LYS A 202 10.36 29.76 -15.02
C LYS A 202 9.60 29.43 -16.32
N LEU A 203 8.38 28.90 -16.21
CA LEU A 203 7.52 28.60 -17.36
C LEU A 203 7.18 29.87 -18.14
N GLU A 204 6.70 30.92 -17.46
CA GLU A 204 6.39 32.23 -18.07
C GLU A 204 7.61 32.89 -18.76
N LEU A 205 8.84 32.62 -18.27
CA LEU A 205 10.07 33.09 -18.90
C LEU A 205 10.43 32.23 -20.12
N ALA A 206 10.28 30.91 -20.03
CA ALA A 206 10.51 29.99 -21.14
C ALA A 206 9.53 30.25 -22.30
N GLU A 207 8.24 30.47 -22.03
CA GLU A 207 7.22 30.79 -23.04
C GLU A 207 7.52 32.12 -23.76
N LYS A 208 8.02 33.13 -23.04
CA LYS A 208 8.47 34.40 -23.65
C LYS A 208 9.70 34.19 -24.53
N VAL A 209 10.69 33.48 -24.01
CA VAL A 209 11.90 33.13 -24.78
C VAL A 209 11.54 32.28 -25.99
N GLU A 210 10.59 31.35 -25.91
CA GLU A 210 10.11 30.57 -27.06
C GLU A 210 9.37 31.44 -28.08
N THR A 211 8.54 32.39 -27.64
CA THR A 211 7.87 33.38 -28.50
C THR A 211 8.90 34.25 -29.25
N ASP A 212 9.93 34.72 -28.56
CA ASP A 212 11.03 35.50 -29.13
C ASP A 212 11.93 34.63 -30.05
N LEU A 213 12.12 33.34 -29.71
CA LEU A 213 12.88 32.38 -30.52
C LEU A 213 12.11 31.93 -31.78
N ILE A 214 10.79 31.92 -31.78
CA ILE A 214 9.98 31.73 -33.00
C ILE A 214 10.21 32.91 -33.97
N GLN A 215 10.48 34.12 -33.46
CA GLN A 215 10.90 35.25 -34.29
C GLN A 215 12.39 35.18 -34.71
N LEU A 216 13.28 34.56 -33.92
CA LEU A 216 14.74 34.65 -34.12
C LEU A 216 15.47 33.36 -34.57
N LYS A 217 14.89 32.15 -34.46
CA LYS A 217 15.59 30.88 -34.76
C LYS A 217 15.17 30.16 -36.03
N LYS A 218 15.41 30.85 -37.15
CA LYS A 218 15.97 30.20 -38.36
C LYS A 218 17.45 29.78 -38.18
N ARG A 219 18.05 29.93 -36.99
CA ARG A 219 19.47 29.60 -36.71
C ARG A 219 19.73 28.98 -35.33
N ARG A 220 20.27 27.76 -35.40
CA ARG A 220 21.13 27.06 -34.42
C ARG A 220 20.48 26.61 -33.09
N GLN A 221 20.33 25.29 -33.02
CA GLN A 221 20.30 24.50 -31.79
C GLN A 221 21.53 24.85 -30.93
N LEU A 222 21.33 24.97 -29.62
CA LEU A 222 22.40 25.00 -28.64
C LEU A 222 22.03 24.04 -27.51
N HIS A 223 23.00 23.26 -27.07
CA HIS A 223 22.89 22.39 -25.90
C HIS A 223 22.64 23.23 -24.65
N GLU A 224 21.68 22.81 -23.83
CA GLU A 224 21.72 23.07 -22.40
C GLU A 224 21.84 21.74 -21.65
N LYS A 225 22.73 21.71 -20.66
CA LYS A 225 22.76 20.64 -19.66
C LYS A 225 21.75 21.03 -18.59
N GLU A 226 20.61 20.37 -18.57
CA GLU A 226 19.70 20.47 -17.43
C GLU A 226 20.40 19.91 -16.19
N ASN A 227 20.71 20.80 -15.25
CA ASN A 227 20.84 20.42 -13.84
C ASN A 227 19.43 20.15 -13.32
N ASP A 228 18.81 19.07 -13.80
CA ASP A 228 17.54 18.61 -13.27
C ASP A 228 17.78 18.14 -11.83
N SER A 229 17.37 18.98 -10.88
CA SER A 229 17.28 18.62 -9.47
C SER A 229 16.04 17.72 -9.30
N GLY A 230 16.12 16.52 -9.87
CA GLY A 230 14.99 15.63 -10.11
C GLY A 230 14.09 15.53 -8.90
N THR A 231 12.88 16.06 -9.03
CA THR A 231 11.95 16.21 -7.90
C THR A 231 11.51 14.84 -7.40
N LEU A 232 11.46 14.71 -6.08
CA LEU A 232 11.00 13.47 -5.45
C LEU A 232 9.49 13.41 -5.60
N ASP A 233 9.01 12.57 -6.52
CA ASP A 233 7.63 12.64 -7.00
C ASP A 233 6.66 11.67 -6.32
N THR A 234 7.12 10.73 -5.49
CA THR A 234 6.29 9.58 -5.08
C THR A 234 6.79 9.00 -3.76
N VAL A 235 5.88 8.62 -2.87
CA VAL A 235 6.18 7.84 -1.67
C VAL A 235 5.50 6.47 -1.76
N GLY A 236 5.98 5.49 -1.03
CA GLY A 236 5.38 4.16 -1.08
C GLY A 236 6.00 3.15 -0.14
N ALA A 237 5.34 2.00 -0.02
CA ALA A 237 5.75 0.95 0.89
C ALA A 237 5.30 -0.43 0.41
N VAL A 238 6.00 -1.44 0.90
CA VAL A 238 5.64 -2.85 0.80
C VAL A 238 5.74 -3.50 2.17
N VAL A 239 4.81 -4.41 2.46
CA VAL A 239 4.70 -5.12 3.73
C VAL A 239 4.56 -6.61 3.46
N VAL A 240 5.15 -7.44 4.33
CA VAL A 240 4.83 -8.86 4.49
C VAL A 240 4.49 -9.13 5.96
N ASP A 241 3.36 -9.77 6.22
CA ASP A 241 2.93 -10.12 7.57
C ASP A 241 3.54 -11.45 8.07
N GLN A 242 3.15 -11.86 9.28
CA GLN A 242 3.63 -13.09 9.91
C GLN A 242 3.13 -14.39 9.25
N GLU A 243 2.07 -14.33 8.45
CA GLU A 243 1.52 -15.45 7.67
C GLU A 243 2.16 -15.54 6.27
N GLY A 244 2.88 -14.50 5.84
CA GLY A 244 3.43 -14.38 4.49
C GLY A 244 2.49 -13.71 3.49
N ASN A 245 1.38 -13.10 3.96
CA ASN A 245 0.56 -12.25 3.10
C ASN A 245 1.31 -10.95 2.82
N VAL A 246 1.29 -10.50 1.57
CA VAL A 246 1.96 -9.27 1.15
C VAL A 246 0.97 -8.18 0.76
N ALA A 247 1.35 -6.92 1.00
CA ALA A 247 0.61 -5.76 0.53
C ALA A 247 1.56 -4.67 0.04
N ALA A 248 1.11 -3.85 -0.89
CA ALA A 248 1.88 -2.73 -1.43
C ALA A 248 0.99 -1.50 -1.62
N ALA A 249 1.54 -0.32 -1.37
CA ALA A 249 0.85 0.94 -1.59
C ALA A 249 1.82 2.04 -2.07
N VAL A 250 1.27 3.05 -2.73
CA VAL A 250 1.99 4.18 -3.33
C VAL A 250 1.12 5.43 -3.31
N SER A 251 1.73 6.61 -3.17
CA SER A 251 1.03 7.91 -3.19
C SER A 251 1.91 9.02 -3.79
N SER A 252 1.30 9.99 -4.44
CA SER A 252 1.99 11.04 -5.21
C SER A 252 1.11 12.29 -5.39
N GLY A 253 1.69 13.49 -5.33
CA GLY A 253 1.07 14.72 -5.86
C GLY A 253 1.26 14.88 -7.39
N GLY A 254 2.12 14.05 -8.00
CA GLY A 254 2.50 14.13 -9.40
C GLY A 254 3.50 15.23 -9.71
N LEU A 255 3.67 15.51 -11.01
CA LEU A 255 4.62 16.52 -11.49
C LEU A 255 4.20 17.93 -11.04
N ALA A 256 5.18 18.76 -10.69
CA ALA A 256 4.96 20.19 -10.51
C ALA A 256 4.47 20.82 -11.81
N LEU A 257 3.48 21.72 -11.73
CA LEU A 257 2.82 22.32 -12.90
C LEU A 257 2.23 21.30 -13.88
N LYS A 258 1.79 20.13 -13.40
CA LYS A 258 0.95 19.24 -14.22
C LYS A 258 -0.32 19.96 -14.66
N HIS A 259 -0.85 19.58 -15.81
CA HIS A 259 -2.20 19.98 -16.21
C HIS A 259 -3.22 19.47 -15.17
N PRO A 260 -4.27 20.25 -14.81
CA PRO A 260 -5.34 19.77 -13.95
C PRO A 260 -5.96 18.47 -14.48
N GLY A 261 -6.36 17.57 -13.57
CA GLY A 261 -6.86 16.23 -13.90
C GLY A 261 -5.81 15.23 -14.39
N ARG A 262 -4.52 15.62 -14.47
CA ARG A 262 -3.45 14.71 -14.92
C ARG A 262 -3.13 13.68 -13.84
N VAL A 263 -3.51 12.44 -14.11
CA VAL A 263 -3.23 11.24 -13.30
C VAL A 263 -1.84 10.67 -13.62
N GLY A 264 -1.05 10.36 -12.59
CA GLY A 264 0.24 9.69 -12.67
C GLY A 264 0.20 8.18 -12.38
N GLN A 265 1.37 7.53 -12.39
CA GLN A 265 1.50 6.08 -12.21
C GLN A 265 0.98 5.58 -10.86
N ALA A 266 0.98 6.43 -9.83
CA ALA A 266 0.56 6.08 -8.48
C ALA A 266 -0.93 5.69 -8.36
N ALA A 267 -1.78 6.03 -9.31
CA ALA A 267 -3.17 5.58 -9.36
C ALA A 267 -3.42 4.41 -10.34
N LEU A 268 -2.46 4.09 -11.21
CA LEU A 268 -2.63 3.15 -12.31
C LEU A 268 -2.29 1.71 -11.87
N TYR A 269 -3.25 0.81 -12.09
CA TYR A 269 -3.11 -0.62 -11.83
C TYR A 269 -1.87 -1.22 -12.52
N GLY A 270 -1.12 -2.04 -11.80
CA GLY A 270 0.13 -2.64 -12.30
C GLY A 270 1.31 -1.68 -12.52
N CYS A 271 1.13 -0.37 -12.31
CA CYS A 271 2.16 0.65 -12.54
C CYS A 271 2.70 1.24 -11.23
N GLY A 272 1.79 1.66 -10.34
CA GLY A 272 2.14 2.29 -9.07
C GLY A 272 2.61 1.29 -8.01
N CYS A 273 1.80 0.25 -7.80
CA CYS A 273 2.13 -0.85 -6.90
C CYS A 273 1.59 -2.18 -7.44
N TRP A 274 2.15 -3.29 -6.94
CA TRP A 274 1.68 -4.66 -7.15
C TRP A 274 1.81 -5.46 -5.86
N ALA A 275 0.86 -6.35 -5.58
CA ALA A 275 0.97 -7.33 -4.51
C ALA A 275 0.30 -8.63 -4.95
N GLU A 276 0.98 -9.76 -4.77
CA GLU A 276 0.50 -11.10 -5.11
C GLU A 276 1.14 -12.11 -4.16
N ASN A 277 0.34 -12.90 -3.44
CA ASN A 277 0.84 -13.99 -2.61
C ASN A 277 1.32 -15.18 -3.48
N THR A 278 2.14 -16.08 -2.92
CA THR A 278 2.47 -17.36 -3.57
C THR A 278 1.22 -18.07 -4.08
N GLY A 279 1.19 -18.37 -5.38
CA GLY A 279 0.10 -19.05 -6.07
C GLY A 279 0.60 -20.21 -6.95
N ALA A 280 -0.32 -20.85 -7.68
CA ALA A 280 0.01 -22.03 -8.50
C ALA A 280 1.03 -21.78 -9.63
N ARG A 281 1.27 -20.51 -10.00
CA ARG A 281 2.25 -20.08 -11.02
C ARG A 281 3.39 -19.22 -10.45
N THR A 282 3.25 -18.75 -9.22
CA THR A 282 4.13 -17.77 -8.58
C THR A 282 4.70 -18.37 -7.29
N PRO A 283 5.94 -18.90 -7.29
CA PRO A 283 6.48 -19.65 -6.15
C PRO A 283 6.74 -18.78 -4.90
N TYR A 284 6.76 -17.44 -5.05
CA TYR A 284 7.04 -16.50 -3.98
C TYR A 284 5.99 -15.37 -3.96
N SER A 285 5.53 -14.99 -2.77
CA SER A 285 4.79 -13.75 -2.58
C SER A 285 5.64 -12.56 -3.02
N THR A 286 5.08 -11.68 -3.84
CA THR A 286 5.74 -10.54 -4.47
C THR A 286 5.00 -9.25 -4.15
N ALA A 287 5.70 -8.24 -3.65
CA ALA A 287 5.17 -6.89 -3.47
C ALA A 287 6.13 -5.85 -4.04
N VAL A 288 5.57 -4.86 -4.75
CA VAL A 288 6.30 -3.81 -5.47
C VAL A 288 5.63 -2.47 -5.21
N SER A 289 6.42 -1.44 -4.94
CA SER A 289 5.99 -0.04 -4.94
C SER A 289 6.99 0.75 -5.78
N THR A 290 6.51 1.51 -6.78
CA THR A 290 7.37 2.24 -7.72
C THR A 290 7.58 3.68 -7.29
N SER A 291 8.62 4.33 -7.84
CA SER A 291 8.90 5.75 -7.60
C SER A 291 9.31 6.44 -8.90
N GLY A 292 8.88 7.69 -9.07
CA GLY A 292 9.18 8.48 -10.26
C GLY A 292 8.30 8.12 -11.47
N ILE A 293 8.06 9.12 -12.33
CA ILE A 293 7.03 9.02 -13.37
C ILE A 293 7.46 8.25 -14.63
N TYR A 294 8.78 8.16 -14.87
CA TYR A 294 9.36 7.68 -16.14
C TYR A 294 9.11 6.19 -16.42
N TYR A 295 8.77 5.38 -15.40
CA TYR A 295 8.48 3.96 -15.58
C TYR A 295 7.24 3.69 -16.44
N PHE A 296 6.25 4.58 -16.44
CA PHE A 296 5.01 4.39 -17.20
C PHE A 296 5.25 4.38 -18.72
N TYR A 297 5.95 5.38 -19.25
CA TYR A 297 6.23 5.50 -20.70
C TYR A 297 7.01 4.30 -21.25
N LYS A 298 7.93 3.73 -20.45
CA LYS A 298 8.72 2.54 -20.83
C LYS A 298 7.94 1.23 -20.83
N TYR A 299 6.90 1.11 -20.00
CA TYR A 299 6.05 -0.09 -19.97
C TYR A 299 5.05 -0.09 -21.12
N PHE A 300 4.39 1.05 -21.39
CA PHE A 300 3.40 1.14 -22.46
C PHE A 300 4.03 0.97 -23.86
N GLN A 301 5.26 1.46 -24.08
CA GLN A 301 6.02 1.24 -25.33
C GLN A 301 6.52 -0.21 -25.55
N LYS A 302 6.28 -1.13 -24.62
CA LYS A 302 6.65 -2.56 -24.75
C LYS A 302 5.46 -3.51 -24.82
N LEU A 303 4.24 -2.98 -24.70
CA LEU A 303 2.98 -3.73 -24.73
C LEU A 303 2.17 -3.47 -26.01
N LEU A 304 2.72 -2.65 -26.92
CA LEU A 304 2.25 -2.36 -28.28
C LEU A 304 3.37 -2.70 -29.26
#